data_AF-A0ABD7RQ69-F1
#
_entry.id   AF-A0ABD7RQ69-F1
#
_cell.length_a   1.000
_cell.length_b   1.000
_cell.length_c   1.000
_cell.angle_alpha   90.00
_cell.angle_beta   90.00
_cell.angle_gamma   90.00
#
_symmetry.space_group_name_H-M   'P 1'
#
loop_
_entity.id
_entity.type
_entity.pdbx_description
1 polymer ?
#
loop_
_entity_poly.entity_id
_entity_poly.type
_entity_poly.pdbx_seq_one_letter_code
_entity_poly.pdbx_strand_id
1 'polypeptide(L)'
;MRYIGGMAALNLPSSTGTGDWHFWQTFERERRHRSRSFISGAGCATDTTALLGDAGIYEASELLRTLGIRFEGGTAYAASHARACADLVLAAVMRGLSPDFVTLDDWMPREIDKQAVHCLIDRALPRLDATQAEAVKAWQSRQ
;
A
#
# COMPACT_ATOMS: atom_id res chain seq x y z
N MET A 1 -13.22 -3.61 -4.83
CA MET A 1 -12.17 -4.35 -5.58
C MET A 1 -11.12 -4.87 -4.61
N ARG A 2 -10.49 -6.01 -4.90
CA ARG A 2 -9.33 -6.52 -4.15
C ARG A 2 -8.09 -6.42 -5.02
N TYR A 3 -6.96 -6.07 -4.42
CA TYR A 3 -5.71 -5.81 -5.12
C TYR A 3 -4.52 -6.20 -4.26
N ILE A 4 -3.36 -6.45 -4.89
CA ILE A 4 -2.10 -6.65 -4.19
C ILE A 4 -1.74 -5.36 -3.47
N GLY A 5 -1.57 -5.43 -2.15
CA GLY A 5 -1.36 -4.27 -1.29
C GLY A 5 -0.29 -4.50 -0.22
N GLY A 6 -0.13 -3.51 0.64
CA GLY A 6 0.84 -3.53 1.74
C GLY A 6 2.26 -3.87 1.28
N MET A 7 2.95 -4.69 2.07
CA MET A 7 4.34 -5.09 1.79
C MET A 7 4.52 -5.83 0.46
N ALA A 8 3.49 -6.52 -0.05
CA ALA A 8 3.60 -7.19 -1.35
C ALA A 8 3.66 -6.17 -2.50
N ALA A 9 2.81 -5.14 -2.46
CA ALA A 9 2.83 -4.07 -3.44
C ALA A 9 4.14 -3.27 -3.40
N LEU A 10 4.66 -2.97 -2.19
CA LEU A 10 5.95 -2.31 -2.00
C LEU A 10 7.13 -3.09 -2.56
N ASN A 11 6.97 -4.41 -2.75
CA ASN A 11 7.99 -5.27 -3.32
C ASN A 11 7.78 -5.61 -4.79
N LEU A 12 6.73 -5.08 -5.45
CA LEU A 12 6.63 -5.14 -6.91
C LEU A 12 7.52 -4.05 -7.53
N PRO A 13 8.18 -4.32 -8.67
CA PRO A 13 8.91 -3.30 -9.41
C PRO A 13 8.02 -2.09 -9.71
N SER A 14 8.56 -0.89 -9.52
CA SER A 14 7.87 0.36 -9.81
C SER A 14 8.62 1.15 -10.87
N SER A 15 7.89 1.81 -11.78
CA SER A 15 8.47 2.73 -12.77
C SER A 15 9.16 3.94 -12.12
N THR A 16 8.82 4.23 -10.87
CA THR A 16 9.44 5.27 -10.05
C THR A 16 10.76 4.82 -9.43
N GLY A 17 11.11 3.53 -9.45
CA GLY A 17 12.31 3.02 -8.78
C GLY A 17 12.24 3.11 -7.25
N THR A 18 11.03 3.12 -6.70
CA THR A 18 10.75 2.99 -5.26
C THR A 18 10.67 1.51 -4.89
N GLY A 19 10.86 1.18 -3.61
CA GLY A 19 10.64 -0.18 -3.06
C GLY A 19 11.45 -1.31 -3.75
N ASP A 20 10.83 -2.49 -3.91
CA ASP A 20 11.31 -3.72 -4.58
C ASP A 20 12.50 -4.49 -3.98
N TRP A 21 13.17 -3.92 -2.99
CA TRP A 21 14.38 -4.49 -2.34
C TRP A 21 14.23 -5.93 -1.86
N HIS A 22 13.03 -6.36 -1.49
CA HIS A 22 12.73 -7.71 -1.00
C HIS A 22 11.86 -8.52 -1.96
N PHE A 23 11.87 -8.23 -3.27
CA PHE A 23 11.10 -8.96 -4.30
C PHE A 23 11.26 -10.48 -4.18
N TRP A 24 12.50 -10.99 -4.23
CA TRP A 24 12.78 -12.44 -4.16
C TRP A 24 12.21 -13.06 -2.88
N GLN A 25 12.44 -12.40 -1.74
CA GLN A 25 11.95 -12.87 -0.45
C GLN A 25 10.42 -12.82 -0.36
N THR A 26 9.77 -11.95 -1.11
CA THR A 26 8.31 -11.76 -1.10
C THR A 26 7.60 -12.77 -2.01
N PHE A 27 8.09 -12.94 -3.24
CA PHE A 27 7.38 -13.68 -4.29
C PHE A 27 7.98 -15.05 -4.63
N GLU A 28 9.30 -15.22 -4.53
CA GLU A 28 10.01 -16.44 -4.97
C GLU A 28 10.29 -17.42 -3.81
N ARG A 29 10.38 -16.90 -2.58
CA ARG A 29 10.55 -17.77 -1.41
C ARG A 29 9.31 -18.64 -1.19
N GLU A 30 9.47 -19.95 -1.32
CA GLU A 30 8.44 -20.92 -1.00
C GLU A 30 7.98 -20.74 0.46
N ARG A 31 6.68 -20.54 0.66
CA ARG A 31 6.06 -20.37 1.98
C ARG A 31 4.96 -21.40 2.17
N ARG A 32 4.98 -22.08 3.32
CA ARG A 32 3.89 -22.99 3.74
C ARG A 32 2.54 -22.29 3.81
N HIS A 33 2.53 -20.99 4.13
CA HIS A 33 1.35 -20.12 4.08
C HIS A 33 1.74 -18.74 3.51
N ARG A 34 1.01 -18.25 2.49
CA ARG A 34 1.15 -16.87 2.03
C ARG A 34 0.42 -15.94 3.00
N SER A 35 1.03 -14.80 3.32
CA SER A 35 0.45 -13.86 4.27
C SER A 35 -0.86 -13.29 3.73
N ARG A 36 -1.93 -13.31 4.55
CA ARG A 36 -3.20 -12.63 4.24
C ARG A 36 -3.03 -11.11 4.13
N SER A 37 -1.92 -10.57 4.62
CA SER A 37 -1.56 -9.14 4.56
C SER A 37 -1.11 -8.66 3.17
N PHE A 38 -1.13 -9.53 2.16
CA PHE A 38 -0.73 -9.18 0.78
C PHE A 38 -1.89 -8.69 -0.09
N ILE A 39 -3.13 -8.83 0.39
CA ILE A 39 -4.33 -8.40 -0.33
C ILE A 39 -5.02 -7.29 0.46
N SER A 40 -5.22 -6.16 -0.20
CA SER A 40 -5.94 -4.99 0.30
C SER A 40 -7.27 -4.79 -0.44
N GLY A 41 -8.07 -3.85 0.06
CA GLY A 41 -9.35 -3.46 -0.54
C GLY A 41 -10.55 -4.13 0.12
N ALA A 42 -11.67 -4.17 -0.60
CA ALA A 42 -12.99 -4.47 -0.05
C ALA A 42 -13.04 -5.77 0.80
N GLY A 43 -13.32 -5.61 2.08
CA GLY A 43 -13.46 -6.70 3.06
C GLY A 43 -12.13 -7.34 3.52
N CYS A 44 -10.99 -6.68 3.26
CA CYS A 44 -9.67 -7.09 3.75
C CYS A 44 -9.28 -6.32 5.02
N ALA A 45 -8.21 -6.75 5.70
CA ALA A 45 -7.72 -6.07 6.91
C ALA A 45 -7.20 -4.64 6.64
N THR A 46 -6.76 -4.39 5.41
CA THR A 46 -6.32 -3.09 4.87
C THR A 46 -7.33 -2.58 3.85
N ASP A 47 -8.58 -2.38 4.29
CA ASP A 47 -9.66 -1.84 3.47
C ASP A 47 -9.80 -0.32 3.65
N THR A 48 -9.18 0.44 2.75
CA THR A 48 -9.27 1.91 2.67
C THR A 48 -10.16 2.38 1.54
N THR A 49 -10.95 1.46 0.94
CA THR A 49 -11.75 1.74 -0.26
C THR A 49 -12.73 2.90 -0.03
N ALA A 50 -13.31 3.00 1.16
CA ALA A 50 -14.21 4.10 1.51
C ALA A 50 -13.52 5.48 1.56
N LEU A 51 -12.19 5.51 1.80
CA LEU A 51 -11.40 6.73 1.94
C LEU A 51 -10.81 7.18 0.60
N LEU A 52 -10.28 6.23 -0.18
CA LEU A 52 -9.46 6.51 -1.36
C LEU A 52 -10.10 6.07 -2.69
N GLY A 53 -11.12 5.22 -2.65
CA GLY A 53 -11.64 4.54 -3.84
C GLY A 53 -10.50 3.81 -4.56
N ASP A 54 -10.39 4.05 -5.87
CA ASP A 54 -9.38 3.40 -6.73
C ASP A 54 -8.09 4.22 -6.89
N ALA A 55 -7.93 5.32 -6.15
CA ALA A 55 -6.77 6.20 -6.28
C ALA A 55 -5.45 5.46 -6.02
N GLY A 56 -4.54 5.45 -6.99
CA GLY A 56 -3.26 4.75 -6.88
C GLY A 56 -3.35 3.23 -6.98
N ILE A 57 -4.47 2.67 -7.45
CA ILE A 57 -4.57 1.27 -7.87
C ILE A 57 -4.38 1.21 -9.39
N TYR A 58 -3.58 0.25 -9.87
CA TYR A 58 -3.34 0.03 -11.29
C TYR A 58 -3.56 -1.44 -11.67
N GLU A 59 -3.84 -1.66 -12.95
CA GLU A 59 -3.92 -2.99 -13.56
C GLU A 59 -2.49 -3.54 -13.68
N ALA A 60 -2.23 -4.72 -13.12
CA ALA A 60 -0.89 -5.28 -12.96
C ALA A 60 -0.71 -6.63 -13.68
N SER A 61 -1.65 -7.08 -14.49
CA SER A 61 -1.59 -8.43 -15.10
C SER A 61 -0.36 -8.64 -15.94
N GLU A 62 0.00 -7.68 -16.79
CA GLU A 62 1.16 -7.79 -17.66
C GLU A 62 2.46 -7.85 -16.85
N LEU A 63 2.58 -6.99 -15.83
CA LEU A 63 3.69 -6.99 -14.89
C LEU A 63 3.81 -8.34 -14.19
N LEU A 64 2.72 -8.85 -13.60
CA LEU A 64 2.73 -10.12 -12.87
C LEU A 64 3.05 -11.31 -13.78
N ARG A 65 2.53 -11.34 -15.02
CA ARG A 65 2.88 -12.37 -16.00
C ARG A 65 4.36 -12.32 -16.38
N THR A 66 4.90 -11.12 -16.61
CA THR A 66 6.32 -10.91 -16.93
C THR A 66 7.22 -11.39 -15.80
N LEU A 67 6.78 -11.20 -14.56
CA LEU A 67 7.47 -11.65 -13.35
C LEU A 67 7.21 -13.13 -13.00
N GLY A 68 6.42 -13.86 -13.79
CA GLY A 68 6.07 -15.25 -13.51
C GLY A 68 5.15 -15.46 -12.29
N ILE A 69 4.58 -14.39 -11.74
CA ILE A 69 3.70 -14.44 -10.57
C ILE A 69 2.31 -14.91 -11.01
N ARG A 70 1.91 -16.09 -10.55
CA ARG A 70 0.57 -16.66 -10.81
C ARG A 70 -0.51 -15.93 -10.02
N PHE A 71 -1.61 -15.61 -10.69
CA PHE A 71 -2.84 -15.08 -10.10
C PHE A 71 -4.07 -15.73 -10.75
N GLU A 72 -5.21 -15.67 -10.06
CA GLU A 72 -6.48 -16.23 -10.55
C GLU A 72 -7.23 -15.21 -11.40
N GLY A 73 -7.91 -15.68 -12.46
CA GLY A 73 -8.72 -14.85 -13.35
C GLY A 73 -7.94 -14.24 -14.52
N GLY A 74 -8.60 -13.33 -15.26
CA GLY A 74 -8.03 -12.67 -16.44
C GLY A 74 -7.29 -11.36 -16.15
N THR A 75 -7.56 -10.75 -14.98
CA THR A 75 -7.07 -9.43 -14.60
C THR A 75 -6.68 -9.40 -13.14
N ALA A 76 -5.56 -8.76 -12.81
CA ALA A 76 -5.09 -8.53 -11.46
C ALA A 76 -4.75 -7.05 -11.26
N TYR A 77 -4.89 -6.57 -10.02
CA TYR A 77 -4.64 -5.18 -9.67
C TYR A 77 -3.62 -5.10 -8.53
N ALA A 78 -2.85 -4.02 -8.50
CA ALA A 78 -1.91 -3.73 -7.43
C ALA A 78 -2.00 -2.26 -7.01
N ALA A 79 -1.66 -1.99 -5.75
CA ALA A 79 -1.40 -0.64 -5.27
C ALA A 79 -0.08 -0.14 -5.85
N SER A 80 -0.03 1.13 -6.25
CA SER A 80 1.23 1.85 -6.34
C SER A 80 1.92 1.84 -4.97
N HIS A 81 3.23 2.09 -4.93
CA HIS A 81 3.93 2.12 -3.64
C HIS A 81 3.33 3.18 -2.72
N ALA A 82 2.95 4.34 -3.28
CA ALA A 82 2.32 5.40 -2.50
C ALA A 82 0.97 4.96 -1.93
N ARG A 83 0.15 4.26 -2.71
CA ARG A 83 -1.12 3.68 -2.23
C ARG A 83 -0.88 2.60 -1.18
N ALA A 84 0.16 1.78 -1.31
CA ALA A 84 0.50 0.76 -0.33
C ALA A 84 0.89 1.37 1.02
N CYS A 85 1.73 2.42 1.03
CA CYS A 85 2.05 3.17 2.26
C CYS A 85 0.81 3.82 2.87
N ALA A 86 0.00 4.52 2.06
CA ALA A 86 -1.23 5.16 2.52
C ALA A 86 -2.22 4.14 3.12
N ASP A 87 -2.36 2.97 2.50
CA ASP A 87 -3.22 1.89 3.01
C ASP A 87 -2.80 1.41 4.39
N LEU A 88 -1.49 1.22 4.61
CA LEU A 88 -0.95 0.77 5.90
C LEU A 88 -1.19 1.79 7.00
N VAL A 89 -0.93 3.07 6.72
CA VAL A 89 -1.15 4.18 7.67
C VAL A 89 -2.63 4.31 8.01
N LEU A 90 -3.50 4.42 7.00
CA LEU A 90 -4.93 4.61 7.18
C LEU A 90 -5.58 3.41 7.88
N ALA A 91 -5.21 2.18 7.50
CA ALA A 91 -5.74 0.99 8.16
C ALA A 91 -5.32 0.90 9.64
N ALA A 92 -4.10 1.33 9.99
CA ALA A 92 -3.65 1.37 11.38
C ALA A 92 -4.48 2.36 12.21
N VAL A 93 -4.63 3.61 11.75
CA VAL A 93 -5.39 4.64 12.48
C VAL A 93 -6.87 4.31 12.58
N MET A 94 -7.47 3.74 11.53
CA MET A 94 -8.88 3.30 11.55
C MET A 94 -9.12 2.21 12.60
N ARG A 95 -8.09 1.47 12.98
CA ARG A 95 -8.11 0.45 14.04
C ARG A 95 -7.70 0.99 15.41
N GLY A 96 -7.46 2.30 15.53
CA GLY A 96 -6.96 2.93 16.75
C GLY A 96 -5.51 2.58 17.09
N LEU A 97 -4.71 2.17 16.10
CA LEU A 97 -3.30 1.82 16.27
C LEU A 97 -2.39 2.94 15.76
N SER A 98 -1.16 2.99 16.29
CA SER A 98 -0.14 3.89 15.76
C SER A 98 0.36 3.43 14.37
N PRO A 99 0.47 4.33 13.37
CA PRO A 99 1.05 4.02 12.06
C PRO A 99 2.59 4.12 12.03
N ASP A 100 3.28 4.28 13.16
CA ASP A 100 4.74 4.52 13.24
C ASP A 100 5.63 3.39 12.67
N PHE A 101 5.05 2.23 12.37
CA PHE A 101 5.77 1.16 11.66
C PHE A 101 5.95 1.46 10.15
N VAL A 102 5.36 2.55 9.64
CA VAL A 102 5.56 3.05 8.29
C VAL A 102 6.48 4.28 8.35
N THR A 103 7.72 4.10 7.93
CA THR A 103 8.68 5.19 7.69
C THR A 103 8.82 5.39 6.19
N LEU A 104 8.53 6.58 5.67
CA LEU A 104 8.58 6.81 4.21
C LEU A 104 9.99 6.67 3.63
N ASP A 105 11.03 7.08 4.35
CA ASP A 105 12.43 6.95 3.90
C ASP A 105 12.85 5.49 3.60
N ASP A 106 12.19 4.50 4.20
CA ASP A 106 12.48 3.09 3.94
C ASP A 106 12.05 2.64 2.53
N TRP A 107 11.06 3.33 1.93
CA TRP A 107 10.40 2.89 0.69
C TRP A 107 10.43 3.95 -0.42
N MET A 108 10.47 5.22 -0.04
CA MET A 108 10.27 6.41 -0.87
C MET A 108 11.51 7.31 -0.81
N PRO A 109 12.59 6.97 -1.54
CA PRO A 109 13.87 7.68 -1.44
C PRO A 109 13.84 9.12 -1.97
N ARG A 110 12.80 9.52 -2.71
CA ARG A 110 12.70 10.85 -3.31
C ARG A 110 11.50 11.59 -2.73
N GLU A 111 11.67 12.89 -2.52
CA GLU A 111 10.62 13.78 -1.98
C GLU A 111 9.33 13.75 -2.81
N ILE A 112 9.43 13.59 -4.14
CA ILE A 112 8.25 13.47 -5.01
C ILE A 112 7.43 12.21 -4.71
N ASP A 113 8.08 11.11 -4.32
CA ASP A 113 7.41 9.85 -3.99
C ASP A 113 6.74 9.93 -2.61
N LYS A 114 7.40 10.58 -1.64
CA LYS A 114 6.80 10.91 -0.34
C LYS A 114 5.58 11.80 -0.50
N GLN A 115 5.69 12.84 -1.33
CA GLN A 115 4.59 13.75 -1.63
C GLN A 115 3.38 13.01 -2.22
N ALA A 116 3.60 11.98 -3.05
CA ALA A 116 2.51 11.16 -3.58
C ALA A 116 1.75 10.41 -2.46
N VAL A 117 2.43 9.99 -1.38
CA VAL A 117 1.78 9.42 -0.19
C VAL A 117 0.97 10.49 0.53
N HIS A 118 1.56 11.66 0.79
CA HIS A 118 0.86 12.77 1.47
C HIS A 118 -0.40 13.19 0.71
N CYS A 119 -0.35 13.30 -0.62
CA CYS A 119 -1.52 13.61 -1.44
C CYS A 119 -2.68 12.60 -1.27
N LEU A 120 -2.37 11.30 -1.13
CA LEU A 120 -3.39 10.28 -0.86
C LEU A 120 -3.96 10.42 0.55
N ILE A 121 -3.09 10.65 1.54
CA ILE A 121 -3.50 10.86 2.93
C ILE A 121 -4.40 12.10 3.07
N ASP A 122 -4.01 13.22 2.46
CA ASP A 122 -4.76 14.47 2.52
C ASP A 122 -6.15 14.33 1.88
N ARG A 123 -6.27 13.52 0.83
CA ARG A 123 -7.56 13.17 0.21
C ARG A 123 -8.45 12.35 1.15
N ALA A 124 -7.88 11.57 2.06
CA ALA A 124 -8.61 10.78 3.05
C ALA A 124 -9.03 11.59 4.27
N LEU A 125 -8.26 12.63 4.67
CA LEU A 125 -8.49 13.41 5.89
C LEU A 125 -9.94 13.86 6.11
N PRO A 126 -10.70 14.38 5.11
CA PRO A 126 -12.08 14.83 5.33
C PRO A 126 -13.06 13.70 5.68
N ARG A 127 -12.66 12.44 5.50
CA ARG A 127 -13.48 11.25 5.76
C ARG A 127 -13.10 10.54 7.07
N LEU A 128 -12.06 11.01 7.76
CA LEU A 128 -11.62 10.47 9.05
C LEU A 128 -12.35 11.18 10.20
N ASP A 129 -12.52 10.49 11.32
CA ASP A 129 -12.93 11.16 12.56
C ASP A 129 -11.79 12.02 13.14
N ALA A 130 -12.09 12.82 14.16
CA ALA A 130 -11.13 13.76 14.73
C ALA A 130 -9.87 13.06 15.30
N THR A 131 -10.04 11.93 15.97
CA THR A 131 -8.94 11.17 16.58
C THR A 131 -8.06 10.53 15.51
N GLN A 132 -8.67 9.94 14.48
CA GLN A 132 -7.97 9.37 13.34
C GLN A 132 -7.20 10.45 12.57
N ALA A 133 -7.83 11.61 12.31
CA ALA A 133 -7.20 12.72 11.60
C ALA A 133 -6.01 13.29 12.38
N GLU A 134 -6.10 13.40 13.71
CA GLU A 134 -5.00 13.83 14.56
C GLU A 134 -3.83 12.85 14.52
N ALA A 135 -4.10 11.54 14.64
CA ALA A 135 -3.08 10.50 14.57
C ALA A 135 -2.32 10.51 13.23
N VAL A 136 -3.05 10.68 12.13
CA VAL A 136 -2.46 10.76 10.78
C VAL A 136 -1.61 12.01 10.62
N LYS A 137 -2.07 13.18 11.09
CA LYS A 137 -1.31 14.43 11.02
C LYS A 137 -0.03 14.38 11.85
N ALA A 138 -0.10 13.79 13.05
CA ALA A 138 1.06 13.57 13.88
C ALA A 138 2.09 12.67 13.18
N TRP A 139 1.63 11.60 12.51
CA TRP A 139 2.51 10.76 11.69
C TRP A 139 3.11 11.54 10.51
N GLN A 140 2.32 12.32 9.76
CA GLN A 140 2.79 13.13 8.62
C GLN A 140 3.89 14.11 9.03
N SER A 141 3.80 14.73 10.22
CA SER A 141 4.83 15.66 10.72
C SER A 141 6.18 15.03 11.04
N ARG A 142 6.25 13.69 11.09
CA ARG A 142 7.46 12.91 11.38
C ARG A 142 8.08 12.27 10.13
N GLN A 143 7.42 12.37 8.97
CA GLN A 143 7.90 11.76 7.72
C GLN A 143 8.83 12.69 6.94
#